data_AF-A0A1I7N3H6-F1
#
_entry.id   AF-A0A1I7N3H6-F1
#
_cell.length_a   1.000
_cell.length_b   1.000
_cell.length_c   1.000
_cell.angle_alpha   90.00
_cell.angle_beta   90.00
_cell.angle_gamma   90.00
#
_symmetry.space_group_name_H-M   'P 1'
#
loop_
_entity.id
_entity.type
_entity.pdbx_description
1 polymer ?
#
loop_
_entity_poly.entity_id
_entity_poly.type
_entity_poly.pdbx_seq_one_letter_code
_entity_poly.pdbx_strand_id
1 'polypeptide(L)'
;MSYPMDAYFLAQLFPHPLFIADPESSVVTDMRSGKTVVLIQAIEQIPPLQKLLHDILQSCKLDPSQDAIVLAQDSGITPSWKRIQQEWNPAVVLSFGVIFADIPQADLPLYHPIIFDQTPLLHADTLALLHEDKSRKKLLWQALKHIFFQNNP
;
A
#
# COMPACT_ATOMS: atom_id res chain seq x y z
N MET A 1 -35.84 6.92 18.25
CA MET A 1 -35.53 7.30 16.86
C MET A 1 -34.02 7.36 16.74
N SER A 2 -33.38 6.26 16.31
CA SER A 2 -31.95 6.27 16.01
C SER A 2 -31.77 6.83 14.61
N TYR A 3 -31.06 7.94 14.49
CA TYR A 3 -30.56 8.40 13.20
C TYR A 3 -29.65 7.30 12.65
N PRO A 4 -29.87 6.78 11.44
CA PRO A 4 -28.82 6.04 10.77
C PRO A 4 -27.64 7.01 10.65
N MET A 5 -26.48 6.63 11.16
CA MET A 5 -25.27 7.42 10.94
C MET A 5 -25.05 7.43 9.41
N ASP A 6 -25.42 8.52 8.76
CA ASP A 6 -25.40 8.64 7.31
C ASP A 6 -23.97 8.39 6.82
N ALA A 7 -23.83 7.52 5.81
CA ALA A 7 -22.55 7.25 5.16
C ALA A 7 -21.82 8.54 4.71
N TYR A 8 -22.57 9.62 4.49
CA TYR A 8 -22.07 10.97 4.22
C TYR A 8 -21.36 11.63 5.41
N PHE A 9 -21.79 11.40 6.65
CA PHE A 9 -21.11 11.94 7.84
C PHE A 9 -19.76 11.26 8.08
N LEU A 10 -19.67 9.95 7.80
CA LEU A 10 -18.40 9.23 7.79
C LEU A 10 -17.50 9.72 6.64
N ALA A 11 -18.04 9.99 5.46
CA ALA A 11 -17.28 10.55 4.34
C ALA A 11 -16.76 11.98 4.60
N GLN A 12 -17.46 12.80 5.39
CA GLN A 12 -17.00 14.15 5.78
C GLN A 12 -15.90 14.14 6.85
N LEU A 13 -15.78 13.07 7.63
CA LEU A 13 -14.71 12.93 8.64
C LEU A 13 -13.38 12.48 8.02
N PHE A 14 -13.39 11.97 6.78
CA PHE A 14 -12.22 11.43 6.10
C PHE A 14 -12.07 12.02 4.69
N PRO A 15 -11.43 13.20 4.55
CA PRO A 15 -11.37 13.93 3.27
C PRO A 15 -10.47 13.31 2.20
N HIS A 16 -9.96 12.09 2.40
CA HIS A 16 -8.98 11.48 1.50
C HIS A 16 -9.45 10.10 1.04
N PRO A 17 -10.20 10.00 -0.06
CA PRO A 17 -10.57 8.72 -0.63
C PRO A 17 -9.30 8.02 -1.14
N LEU A 18 -8.86 6.97 -0.46
CA LEU A 18 -7.91 6.03 -1.02
C LEU A 18 -8.61 5.21 -2.09
N PHE A 19 -7.99 5.06 -3.25
CA PHE A 19 -8.48 4.13 -4.25
C PHE A 19 -8.14 2.70 -3.80
N ILE A 20 -9.16 2.01 -3.26
CA ILE A 20 -9.07 0.59 -2.91
C ILE A 20 -9.58 -0.19 -4.11
N ALA A 21 -8.68 -0.86 -4.81
CA ALA A 21 -9.07 -1.76 -5.88
C ALA A 21 -9.51 -3.09 -5.26
N ASP A 22 -10.66 -3.58 -5.71
CA ASP A 22 -11.07 -4.95 -5.44
C ASP A 22 -10.11 -5.90 -6.19
N PRO A 23 -9.42 -6.82 -5.47
CA PRO A 23 -8.48 -7.76 -6.07
C PRO A 23 -9.11 -8.71 -7.10
N GLU A 24 -10.45 -8.83 -7.15
CA GLU A 24 -11.17 -9.69 -8.10
C GLU A 24 -11.85 -8.91 -9.25
N SER A 25 -11.81 -7.58 -9.24
CA SER A 25 -12.53 -6.76 -10.22
C SER A 25 -11.73 -6.51 -11.51
N SER A 26 -12.08 -7.25 -12.56
CA SER A 26 -11.52 -7.20 -13.92
C SER A 26 -11.87 -5.93 -14.73
N VAL A 27 -12.32 -4.85 -14.10
CA VAL A 27 -12.85 -3.67 -14.80
C VAL A 27 -11.77 -2.57 -14.91
N VAL A 28 -11.21 -2.51 -16.13
CA VAL A 28 -10.45 -1.43 -16.79
C VAL A 28 -8.92 -1.43 -16.63
N THR A 29 -8.30 -1.82 -17.75
CA THR A 29 -6.90 -2.23 -17.97
C THR A 29 -5.96 -1.10 -18.41
N ASP A 30 -6.38 0.15 -18.54
CA ASP A 30 -5.48 1.22 -19.05
C ASP A 30 -5.06 2.28 -18.02
N MET A 31 -5.80 2.46 -16.91
CA MET A 31 -5.50 3.52 -15.93
C MET A 31 -4.65 3.07 -14.73
N ARG A 32 -4.07 1.85 -14.75
CA ARG A 32 -3.42 1.24 -13.58
C ARG A 32 -1.94 0.88 -13.75
N SER A 33 -1.44 0.75 -14.98
CA SER A 33 -0.04 0.43 -15.26
C SER A 33 0.91 1.54 -14.83
N GLY A 34 2.06 1.19 -14.25
CA GLY A 34 3.10 2.14 -13.85
C GLY A 34 2.81 2.92 -12.56
N LYS A 35 1.78 2.54 -11.80
CA LYS A 35 1.46 3.12 -10.49
C LYS A 35 2.17 2.39 -9.35
N THR A 36 2.19 3.00 -8.18
CA THR A 36 2.63 2.36 -6.94
C THR A 36 1.52 1.44 -6.44
N VAL A 37 1.77 0.14 -6.39
CA VAL A 37 0.83 -0.82 -5.78
C VAL A 37 1.15 -0.92 -4.30
N VAL A 38 0.11 -0.80 -3.47
CA VAL A 38 0.22 -0.88 -2.01
C VAL A 38 -0.61 -2.04 -1.52
N LEU A 39 0.01 -2.98 -0.80
CA LEU A 39 -0.67 -4.11 -0.17
C LEU A 39 -0.79 -3.88 1.34
N ILE A 40 -2.01 -4.00 1.84
CA ILE A 40 -2.34 -3.90 3.26
C ILE A 40 -3.24 -5.07 3.67
N GLN A 41 -3.32 -5.33 4.98
CA GLN A 41 -4.29 -6.31 5.48
C GLN A 41 -5.70 -5.70 5.49
N ALA A 42 -6.73 -6.48 5.14
CA ALA A 42 -8.10 -5.98 5.05
C ALA A 42 -8.64 -5.44 6.38
N ILE A 43 -8.18 -6.01 7.50
CA ILE A 43 -8.50 -5.54 8.86
C ILE A 43 -7.96 -4.13 9.16
N GLU A 44 -7.00 -3.66 8.38
CA GLU A 44 -6.37 -2.34 8.54
C GLU A 44 -7.10 -1.23 7.78
N GLN A 45 -8.23 -1.53 7.13
CA GLN A 45 -9.11 -0.55 6.50
C GLN A 45 -9.94 0.24 7.54
N ILE A 46 -9.29 0.66 8.61
CA ILE A 46 -9.86 1.53 9.62
C ILE A 46 -9.35 2.96 9.42
N PRO A 47 -10.15 3.98 9.76
CA PRO A 47 -9.80 5.36 9.39
C PRO A 47 -8.45 5.90 9.88
N PRO A 48 -7.95 5.63 11.11
CA PRO A 48 -6.64 6.13 11.51
C PRO A 48 -5.48 5.54 10.69
N LEU A 49 -5.60 4.28 10.25
CA LEU A 49 -4.58 3.62 9.44
C LEU A 49 -4.66 4.04 7.97
N GLN A 50 -5.87 4.28 7.45
CA GLN A 50 -6.04 4.88 6.13
C GLN A 50 -5.41 6.28 6.06
N LYS A 51 -5.62 7.10 7.11
CA LYS A 51 -4.94 8.40 7.22
C LYS A 51 -3.43 8.26 7.26
N LEU A 52 -2.90 7.31 8.05
CA LEU A 52 -1.47 7.05 8.08
C LEU A 52 -0.92 6.66 6.70
N LEU A 53 -1.60 5.75 5.99
CA LEU A 53 -1.19 5.34 4.66
C LEU A 53 -1.21 6.51 3.67
N HIS A 54 -2.26 7.33 3.72
CA HIS A 54 -2.35 8.54 2.95
C HIS A 54 -1.17 9.49 3.22
N ASP A 55 -0.86 9.76 4.49
CA ASP A 55 0.26 10.61 4.90
C ASP A 55 1.61 10.04 4.42
N ILE A 56 1.78 8.71 4.42
CA ILE A 56 2.96 8.02 3.88
C ILE A 56 3.10 8.28 2.38
N LEU A 57 2.03 8.08 1.61
CA LEU A 57 2.03 8.25 0.16
C LEU A 57 2.30 9.72 -0.23
N GLN A 58 1.64 10.67 0.44
CA GLN A 58 1.88 12.09 0.22
C GLN A 58 3.31 12.51 0.58
N SER A 59 3.88 11.94 1.64
CA SER A 59 5.29 12.17 2.00
C SER A 59 6.25 11.67 0.91
N CYS A 60 5.83 10.71 0.10
CA CYS A 60 6.55 10.22 -1.09
C CYS A 60 6.24 11.01 -2.37
N LYS A 61 5.51 12.14 -2.27
CA LYS A 61 5.03 12.95 -3.39
C LYS A 61 4.11 12.19 -4.36
N LEU A 62 3.41 11.16 -3.86
CA LEU A 62 2.40 10.43 -4.62
C LEU A 62 1.03 11.01 -4.30
N ASP A 63 0.20 11.22 -5.33
CA ASP A 63 -1.24 11.44 -5.18
C ASP A 63 -1.91 10.07 -4.94
N PRO A 64 -2.53 9.83 -3.77
CA PRO A 64 -3.08 8.52 -3.46
C PRO A 64 -4.26 8.09 -4.35
N SER A 65 -4.89 9.04 -5.06
CA SER A 65 -5.99 8.77 -6.00
C SER A 65 -5.50 8.52 -7.43
N GLN A 66 -4.35 9.09 -7.80
CA GLN A 66 -3.82 9.02 -9.16
C GLN A 66 -2.61 8.10 -9.28
N ASP A 67 -1.73 8.04 -8.29
CA ASP A 67 -0.43 7.38 -8.39
C ASP A 67 -0.35 6.07 -7.60
N ALA A 68 -1.38 5.77 -6.80
CA ALA A 68 -1.42 4.57 -5.95
C ALA A 68 -2.63 3.68 -6.24
N ILE A 69 -2.42 2.37 -6.10
CA ILE A 69 -3.46 1.35 -6.10
C ILE A 69 -3.35 0.59 -4.80
N VAL A 70 -4.35 0.71 -3.93
CA VAL A 70 -4.35 0.00 -2.65
C VAL A 70 -5.11 -1.30 -2.80
N LEU A 71 -4.44 -2.41 -2.51
CA LEU A 71 -5.00 -3.76 -2.49
C LEU A 71 -5.11 -4.21 -1.02
N ALA A 72 -6.34 -4.37 -0.55
CA ALA A 72 -6.62 -4.94 0.76
C ALA A 72 -6.68 -6.47 0.65
N GLN A 73 -5.89 -7.17 1.46
CA GLN A 73 -5.80 -8.63 1.44
C GLN A 73 -6.45 -9.21 2.69
N ASP A 74 -7.41 -10.11 2.49
CA ASP A 74 -8.05 -10.84 3.59
C ASP A 74 -7.08 -11.78 4.29
N SER A 75 -7.29 -11.96 5.60
CA SER A 75 -6.48 -12.88 6.40
C SER A 75 -6.58 -14.30 5.86
N GLY A 76 -5.47 -14.84 5.36
CA GLY A 76 -5.38 -16.21 4.84
C GLY A 76 -5.23 -16.32 3.33
N ILE A 77 -5.38 -15.21 2.59
CA ILE A 77 -5.08 -15.17 1.16
C ILE A 77 -3.70 -14.52 0.99
N THR A 78 -2.74 -15.29 0.49
CA THR A 78 -1.42 -14.77 0.11
C THR A 78 -1.46 -14.32 -1.35
N PRO A 79 -1.30 -13.02 -1.65
CA PRO A 79 -1.28 -12.55 -3.03
C PRO A 79 -0.09 -13.15 -3.80
N SER A 80 -0.28 -13.40 -5.10
CA SER A 80 0.81 -13.77 -6.00
C SER A 80 1.42 -12.52 -6.61
N TRP A 81 2.74 -12.39 -6.47
CA TRP A 81 3.56 -11.39 -7.14
C TRP A 81 3.39 -11.43 -8.66
N LYS A 82 3.41 -12.63 -9.26
CA LYS A 82 3.21 -12.78 -10.71
C LYS A 82 1.88 -12.19 -11.17
N ARG A 83 0.81 -12.47 -10.42
CA ARG A 83 -0.51 -11.89 -10.70
C ARG A 83 -0.46 -10.37 -10.57
N ILE A 84 0.24 -9.86 -9.55
CA ILE A 84 0.38 -8.42 -9.35
C ILE A 84 1.08 -7.74 -10.52
N GLN A 85 2.16 -8.32 -11.01
CA GLN A 85 2.87 -7.79 -12.17
C GLN A 85 2.01 -7.85 -13.44
N GLN A 86 1.28 -8.95 -13.65
CA GLN A 86 0.45 -9.12 -14.84
C GLN A 86 -0.76 -8.17 -14.88
N GLU A 87 -1.43 -7.96 -13.76
CA GLU A 87 -2.66 -7.16 -13.71
C GLU A 87 -2.39 -5.66 -13.58
N TRP A 88 -1.35 -5.25 -12.85
CA TRP A 88 -1.11 -3.85 -12.53
C TRP A 88 0.21 -3.30 -13.08
N ASN A 89 1.14 -4.14 -13.54
CA ASN A 89 2.47 -3.72 -14.03
C ASN A 89 3.07 -2.55 -13.21
N PRO A 90 3.27 -2.75 -11.89
CA PRO A 90 3.57 -1.65 -10.97
C PRO A 90 4.95 -1.04 -11.22
N ALA A 91 5.05 0.28 -11.04
CA ALA A 91 6.36 0.94 -11.02
C ALA A 91 7.09 0.70 -9.70
N VAL A 92 6.34 0.54 -8.60
CA VAL A 92 6.84 0.24 -7.25
C VAL A 92 5.78 -0.59 -6.53
N VAL A 93 6.20 -1.53 -5.68
CA VAL A 93 5.32 -2.24 -4.77
C VAL A 93 5.71 -1.96 -3.31
N LEU A 94 4.72 -1.57 -2.51
CA LEU A 94 4.83 -1.41 -1.06
C LEU A 94 3.95 -2.47 -0.39
N SER A 95 4.52 -3.28 0.49
CA SER A 95 3.79 -4.29 1.26
C SER A 95 3.88 -4.00 2.75
N PHE A 96 2.73 -3.89 3.41
CA PHE A 96 2.61 -3.66 4.84
C PHE A 96 2.03 -4.91 5.52
N GLY A 97 2.91 -5.74 6.10
CA GLY A 97 2.53 -6.96 6.80
C GLY A 97 1.86 -8.03 5.92
N VAL A 98 2.00 -7.93 4.59
CA VAL A 98 1.50 -8.89 3.62
C VAL A 98 2.66 -9.66 3.01
N ILE A 99 2.60 -10.99 3.08
CA ILE A 99 3.57 -11.87 2.42
C ILE A 99 3.02 -12.35 1.08
N PHE A 100 3.91 -12.61 0.12
CA PHE A 100 3.53 -13.11 -1.20
C PHE A 100 3.63 -14.63 -1.24
N ALA A 101 2.79 -15.27 -2.05
CA ALA A 101 2.77 -16.72 -2.20
C ALA A 101 4.04 -17.26 -2.91
N ASP A 102 4.63 -16.44 -3.76
CA ASP A 102 5.69 -16.77 -4.73
C ASP A 102 7.01 -16.03 -4.47
N ILE A 103 7.09 -15.25 -3.39
CA ILE A 103 8.35 -14.65 -2.91
C ILE A 103 8.74 -15.32 -1.58
N PRO A 104 9.90 -15.99 -1.49
CA PRO A 104 10.39 -16.54 -0.24
C PRO A 104 10.59 -15.44 0.82
N GLN A 105 10.20 -15.70 2.07
CA GLN A 105 10.32 -14.71 3.14
C GLN A 105 11.78 -14.27 3.40
N ALA A 106 12.75 -15.17 3.15
CA ALA A 106 14.17 -14.86 3.25
C ALA A 106 14.61 -13.78 2.24
N ASP A 107 13.93 -13.70 1.10
CA ASP A 107 14.19 -12.73 0.04
C ASP A 107 13.38 -11.43 0.22
N LEU A 108 12.58 -11.34 1.29
CA LEU A 108 11.70 -10.19 1.56
C LEU A 108 12.07 -9.52 2.91
N PRO A 109 13.24 -8.85 3.00
CA PRO A 109 13.69 -8.22 4.23
C PRO A 109 12.82 -7.01 4.61
N LEU A 110 12.51 -6.89 5.90
CA LEU A 110 11.77 -5.74 6.45
C LEU A 110 12.59 -4.46 6.34
N TYR A 111 11.95 -3.39 5.86
CA TYR A 111 12.51 -2.04 5.74
C TYR A 111 13.73 -1.91 4.82
N HIS A 112 14.01 -2.92 4.01
CA HIS A 112 15.09 -2.91 3.04
C HIS A 112 14.50 -3.02 1.63
N PRO A 113 14.52 -1.91 0.86
CA PRO A 113 14.11 -1.95 -0.54
C PRO A 113 14.94 -2.96 -1.33
N ILE A 114 14.27 -3.78 -2.12
CA ILE A 114 14.89 -4.71 -3.06
C ILE A 114 14.36 -4.45 -4.46
N ILE A 115 15.07 -4.95 -5.47
CA ILE A 115 14.51 -5.08 -6.83
C ILE A 115 14.14 -6.55 -7.01
N PHE A 116 12.86 -6.83 -7.22
CA PHE A 116 12.35 -8.16 -7.48
C PHE A 116 11.65 -8.17 -8.84
N ASP A 117 12.07 -9.04 -9.76
CA ASP A 117 11.59 -9.08 -11.15
C ASP A 117 11.52 -7.68 -11.82
N GLN A 118 12.60 -6.90 -11.68
CA GLN A 118 12.75 -5.53 -12.22
C GLN A 118 11.86 -4.45 -11.58
N THR A 119 11.04 -4.79 -10.58
CA THR A 119 10.22 -3.84 -9.85
C THR A 119 10.80 -3.58 -8.45
N PRO A 120 10.97 -2.32 -8.04
CA PRO A 120 11.25 -1.97 -6.65
C PRO A 120 10.15 -2.47 -5.71
N LEU A 121 10.55 -3.22 -4.68
CA LEU A 121 9.67 -3.76 -3.65
C LEU A 121 10.18 -3.36 -2.27
N LEU A 122 9.29 -2.84 -1.44
CA LEU A 122 9.53 -2.62 -0.02
C LEU A 122 8.53 -3.42 0.81
N HIS A 123 9.04 -4.27 1.69
CA HIS A 123 8.23 -4.90 2.73
C HIS A 123 8.46 -4.21 4.06
N ALA A 124 7.38 -3.97 4.79
CA ALA A 124 7.37 -3.33 6.09
C ALA A 124 6.37 -4.03 7.01
N ASP A 125 6.45 -3.71 8.30
CA ASP A 125 5.43 -4.12 9.26
C ASP A 125 4.04 -3.57 8.89
N THR A 126 3.02 -4.14 9.53
CA THR A 126 1.62 -3.71 9.39
C THR A 126 1.45 -2.23 9.70
N LEU A 127 0.42 -1.60 9.10
CA LEU A 127 0.10 -0.20 9.38
C LEU A 127 -0.21 0.04 10.86
N ALA A 128 -0.83 -0.92 11.54
CA ALA A 128 -1.10 -0.85 12.97
C ALA A 128 0.19 -0.71 13.80
N LEU A 129 1.19 -1.57 13.56
CA LEU A 129 2.48 -1.50 14.25
C LEU A 129 3.23 -0.22 13.91
N LEU A 130 3.17 0.20 12.65
CA LEU A 130 3.74 1.47 12.22
C LEU A 130 3.08 2.64 12.94
N HIS A 131 1.76 2.64 13.09
CA HIS A 131 1.01 3.73 13.72
C HIS A 131 1.48 4.01 15.16
N GLU A 132 1.77 2.94 15.92
CA GLU A 132 2.14 2.96 17.33
C GLU A 132 3.65 3.23 17.57
N ASP A 133 4.52 2.78 16.67
CA ASP A 133 5.98 2.81 16.88
C ASP A 133 6.70 3.86 16.00
N LYS A 134 7.17 4.93 16.64
CA LYS A 134 7.94 6.00 15.97
C LYS A 134 9.26 5.51 15.38
N SER A 135 9.91 4.50 15.97
CA SER A 135 11.17 3.96 15.47
C SER A 135 10.95 3.23 14.15
N ARG A 136 9.86 2.46 14.05
CA ARG A 136 9.44 1.79 12.82
C ARG A 136 9.08 2.78 11.70
N LYS A 137 8.38 3.87 12.03
CA LYS A 137 8.14 4.97 11.06
C LYS A 137 9.44 5.56 10.51
N LYS A 138 10.48 5.70 11.34
CA LYS A 138 11.80 6.20 10.89
C LYS A 138 12.48 5.22 9.94
N LEU A 139 12.46 3.93 10.23
CA LEU A 139 13.00 2.88 9.35
C LEU A 139 12.27 2.88 8.00
N LEU A 140 10.94 2.89 8.03
CA LEU A 140 10.12 3.01 6.82
C LEU A 140 10.49 4.26 6.02
N TRP A 141 10.60 5.42 6.67
CA TRP A 141 10.93 6.66 5.97
C TRP A 141 12.31 6.62 5.31
N GLN A 142 13.31 6.01 5.96
CA GLN A 142 14.62 5.81 5.34
C GLN A 142 14.50 4.94 4.08
N ALA A 143 13.79 3.81 4.15
CA ALA A 143 13.55 2.93 3.01
C ALA A 143 12.80 3.62 1.85
N LEU A 144 11.76 4.40 2.16
CA LEU A 144 10.99 5.13 1.15
C LEU A 144 11.84 6.19 0.45
N LYS A 145 12.76 6.85 1.17
CA LYS A 145 13.73 7.77 0.55
C LYS A 145 14.61 7.10 -0.49
N HIS A 146 15.01 5.84 -0.25
CA HIS A 146 15.79 5.08 -1.22
C HIS A 146 15.02 4.84 -2.51
N ILE A 147 13.73 4.57 -2.43
CA ILE A 147 12.90 4.28 -3.60
C ILE A 147 12.53 5.56 -4.37
N PHE A 148 11.99 6.56 -3.67
CA PHE A 148 11.33 7.70 -4.31
C PHE A 148 12.22 8.94 -4.46
N PHE A 149 13.33 9.02 -3.73
CA PHE A 149 14.14 10.24 -3.63
C PHE A 149 15.62 10.08 -3.98
N GLN A 150 16.06 8.88 -4.39
CA GLN A 150 17.45 8.68 -4.83
C GLN A 150 17.76 9.13 -6.26
N ASN A 151 16.84 9.79 -6.95
CA ASN A 151 17.14 10.54 -8.17
C ASN A 151 17.37 12.02 -7.83
N ASN A 152 18.59 12.35 -7.43
CA ASN A 152 19.22 13.63 -7.73
C ASN A 152 20.67 13.31 -8.16
N PRO A 153 21.01 13.38 -9.45
CA PRO A 153 22.41 13.51 -9.86
C PRO A 153 23.03 14.80 -9.28
#